data_AF-A0AA46HA01-F1
#
_entry.id   AF-A0AA46HA01-F1
#
_cell.length_a   1.000
_cell.length_b   1.000
_cell.length_c   1.000
_cell.angle_alpha   90.00
_cell.angle_beta   90.00
_cell.angle_gamma   90.00
#
_symmetry.space_group_name_H-M   'P 1'
#
loop_
_entity.id
_entity.type
_entity.pdbx_description
1 polymer ?
#
loop_
_entity_poly.entity_id
_entity_poly.type
_entity_poly.pdbx_seq_one_letter_code
_entity_poly.pdbx_strand_id
1 'polypeptide(L)'
;MKTLTHQASPARTFGWLLKREYWEHRGGFVWAQVITGGIAVFFALLGAVIGAISARRNMIGDSITMDDLAEYTRTLGQVGDGLLLGGIGIASVVLAFVVFFYSLGSLYDDRRDRSVLFWKSLPVSDVQTVLSKAAWALLLAPLIAIAIGVLVGLALWLIAIVGASIAGVPSPWALATHSHPFSLLWLLLKTVPMSLLWALPTVGWLMFCSAWATSKPFLWAVLFPLLACVMLSILSAMPGVSLPIGWIWYIVGYRGLLSALPGTWSPRAVSGNLDSSAMQNPSDLVQWALQHTNSALVYGNPDIWIGAAIGVVLIAASIYLRRRRSEA
;
A
#
# COMPACT_ATOMS: atom_id res chain seq x y z
N MET A 1 -1.31 40.62 36.92
CA MET A 1 -0.54 39.53 36.28
C MET A 1 -1.43 38.89 35.21
N LYS A 2 -1.29 39.29 33.93
CA LYS A 2 -2.06 38.70 32.82
C LYS A 2 -1.47 37.32 32.53
N THR A 3 -2.14 36.26 32.95
CA THR A 3 -1.84 34.91 32.49
C THR A 3 -2.18 34.85 31.00
N LEU A 4 -1.17 35.00 30.14
CA LEU A 4 -1.27 34.69 28.72
C LEU A 4 -1.45 33.18 28.63
N THR A 5 -2.71 32.71 28.67
CA THR A 5 -3.04 31.34 28.31
C THR A 5 -2.76 31.19 26.83
N HIS A 6 -1.55 30.73 26.51
CA HIS A 6 -1.13 30.47 25.15
C HIS A 6 -1.86 29.22 24.65
N GLN A 7 -3.17 29.34 24.41
CA GLN A 7 -3.97 28.27 23.82
C GLN A 7 -3.34 27.90 22.48
N ALA A 8 -2.97 26.64 22.31
CA ALA A 8 -2.39 26.18 21.08
C ALA A 8 -3.42 26.33 19.95
N SER A 9 -3.02 26.95 18.83
CA SER A 9 -3.87 27.03 17.65
C SER A 9 -4.31 25.61 17.22
N PRO A 10 -5.51 25.43 16.65
CA PRO A 10 -6.01 24.12 16.21
C PRO A 10 -5.04 23.34 15.31
N ALA A 11 -4.30 24.04 14.44
CA ALA A 11 -3.30 23.45 13.56
C ALA A 11 -2.10 22.87 14.33
N ARG A 12 -1.62 23.57 15.37
CA ARG A 12 -0.56 23.06 16.27
C ARG A 12 -1.04 21.83 17.02
N THR A 13 -2.26 21.84 17.54
CA THR A 13 -2.86 20.69 18.22
C THR A 13 -2.91 19.47 17.29
N PHE A 14 -3.36 19.67 16.04
CA PHE A 14 -3.38 18.61 15.04
C PHE A 14 -1.98 18.06 14.72
N GLY A 15 -0.98 18.93 14.56
CA GLY A 15 0.42 18.51 14.37
C GLY A 15 0.96 17.67 15.52
N TRP A 16 0.60 17.99 16.77
CA TRP A 16 0.96 17.17 17.93
C TRP A 16 0.26 15.82 17.96
N LEU A 17 -1.01 15.74 17.55
CA LEU A 17 -1.72 14.46 17.41
C LEU A 17 -1.05 13.57 16.36
N LEU A 18 -0.67 14.15 15.22
CA LEU A 18 0.08 13.40 14.20
C LEU A 18 1.41 12.90 14.75
N LYS A 19 2.15 13.75 15.48
CA LYS A 19 3.39 13.32 16.11
C LYS A 19 3.16 12.21 17.15
N ARG A 20 2.10 12.28 17.95
CA ARG A 20 1.77 11.22 18.92
C ARG A 20 1.56 9.88 18.23
N GLU A 21 0.70 9.85 17.20
CA GLU A 21 0.40 8.62 16.45
C GLU A 21 1.66 7.99 15.84
N TYR A 22 2.61 8.81 15.35
CA TYR A 22 3.90 8.30 14.90
C TYR A 22 4.65 7.56 16.02
N TRP A 23 4.72 8.16 17.20
CA TRP A 23 5.50 7.60 18.32
C TRP A 23 4.88 6.32 18.86
N GLU A 24 3.55 6.25 18.92
CA GLU A 24 2.79 5.08 19.34
C GLU A 24 2.92 3.93 18.33
N HIS A 25 2.89 4.22 17.03
CA HIS A 25 2.80 3.20 15.97
C HIS A 25 4.04 3.07 15.08
N ARG A 26 5.18 3.65 15.47
CA ARG A 26 6.46 3.57 14.72
C ARG A 26 6.88 2.14 14.38
N GLY A 27 6.54 1.18 15.24
CA GLY A 27 6.84 -0.24 15.03
C GLY A 27 6.19 -0.78 13.75
N GLY A 28 4.92 -0.48 13.55
CA GLY A 28 4.19 -0.89 12.36
C GLY A 28 4.59 -0.08 11.13
N PHE A 29 4.59 1.25 11.22
CA PHE A 29 4.77 2.09 10.03
C PHE A 29 6.20 2.10 9.47
N VAL A 30 7.22 2.06 10.33
CA VAL A 30 8.62 2.17 9.90
C VAL A 30 9.34 0.83 10.03
N TRP A 31 9.36 0.26 11.23
CA TRP A 31 10.19 -0.91 11.48
C TRP A 31 9.74 -2.16 10.72
N ALA A 32 8.44 -2.38 10.56
CA ALA A 32 7.94 -3.49 9.74
C ALA A 32 8.48 -3.39 8.30
N GLN A 33 8.44 -2.20 7.71
CA GLN A 33 8.92 -1.98 6.34
C GLN A 33 10.44 -2.14 6.23
N VAL A 34 11.19 -1.58 7.20
CA VAL A 34 12.65 -1.69 7.23
C VAL A 34 13.09 -3.15 7.40
N ILE A 35 12.44 -3.92 8.28
CA ILE A 35 12.78 -5.33 8.52
C ILE A 35 12.47 -6.16 7.27
N THR A 36 11.27 -6.04 6.70
CA THR A 36 10.90 -6.79 5.48
C THR A 36 11.80 -6.40 4.30
N GLY A 37 12.09 -5.11 4.13
CA GLY A 37 13.04 -4.62 3.13
C GLY A 37 14.45 -5.15 3.34
N GLY A 38 14.94 -5.17 4.58
CA GLY A 38 16.24 -5.73 4.94
C GLY A 38 16.35 -7.23 4.65
N ILE A 39 15.28 -7.99 4.92
CA ILE A 39 15.20 -9.42 4.56
C ILE A 39 15.27 -9.59 3.04
N ALA A 40 14.52 -8.79 2.27
CA ALA A 40 14.54 -8.85 0.81
C ALA A 40 15.94 -8.54 0.24
N VAL A 41 16.60 -7.50 0.77
CA VAL A 41 17.97 -7.12 0.41
C VAL A 41 18.96 -8.25 0.75
N PHE A 42 18.81 -8.88 1.92
CA PHE A 42 19.65 -10.01 2.32
C PHE A 42 19.52 -11.20 1.35
N PHE A 43 18.29 -11.60 1.00
CA PHE A 43 18.08 -12.68 0.02
C PHE A 43 18.56 -12.30 -1.39
N ALA A 44 18.42 -11.04 -1.79
CA ALA A 44 18.93 -10.56 -3.06
C ALA A 44 20.47 -10.63 -3.13
N LEU A 45 21.17 -10.32 -2.02
CA LEU A 45 22.62 -10.50 -1.92
C LEU A 45 23.02 -11.97 -2.10
N LEU A 46 22.35 -12.89 -1.39
CA LEU A 46 22.61 -14.33 -1.54
C LEU A 46 22.36 -14.79 -2.99
N GLY A 47 21.24 -14.37 -3.58
CA GLY A 47 20.89 -14.65 -4.97
C GLY A 47 21.93 -14.11 -5.95
N ALA A 48 22.42 -12.89 -5.75
CA ALA A 48 23.45 -12.29 -6.58
C ALA A 48 24.79 -13.05 -6.50
N VAL A 49 25.19 -13.49 -5.30
CA VAL A 49 26.41 -14.30 -5.12
C VAL A 49 26.28 -15.66 -5.81
N ILE A 50 25.18 -16.36 -5.60
CA ILE A 50 24.91 -17.67 -6.24
C ILE A 50 24.84 -17.51 -7.76
N GLY A 51 24.14 -16.49 -8.23
CA GLY A 51 24.01 -16.15 -9.65
C GLY A 51 25.35 -15.84 -10.30
N ALA A 52 26.21 -15.06 -9.65
CA ALA A 52 27.55 -14.74 -10.15
C ALA A 52 28.45 -15.99 -10.24
N ILE A 53 28.38 -16.90 -9.26
CA ILE A 53 29.13 -18.16 -9.28
C ILE A 53 28.64 -19.07 -10.41
N SER A 54 27.32 -19.19 -10.57
CA SER A 54 26.70 -20.00 -11.62
C SER A 54 27.03 -19.47 -13.02
N ALA A 55 26.90 -18.15 -13.22
CA ALA A 55 27.23 -17.49 -14.48
C ALA A 55 28.69 -17.71 -14.87
N ARG A 56 29.64 -17.55 -13.94
CA ARG A 56 31.07 -17.81 -14.20
C ARG A 56 31.37 -19.26 -14.61
N ARG A 57 30.58 -20.23 -14.14
CA ARG A 57 30.75 -21.64 -14.52
C ARG A 57 30.22 -21.94 -15.93
N ASN A 58 29.22 -21.18 -16.38
CA ASN A 58 28.53 -21.42 -17.64
C ASN A 58 28.98 -20.48 -18.78
N MET A 59 29.66 -19.37 -18.50
CA MET A 59 30.11 -18.37 -19.50
C MET A 59 31.41 -18.73 -20.24
N ILE A 60 31.74 -20.03 -20.34
CA ILE A 60 32.82 -20.49 -21.22
C ILE A 60 32.19 -20.85 -22.58
N GLY A 61 32.15 -19.90 -23.53
CA GLY A 61 32.14 -20.29 -24.95
C GLY A 61 31.20 -19.59 -25.95
N ASP A 62 30.50 -18.50 -25.63
CA ASP A 62 29.60 -17.86 -26.61
C ASP A 62 29.93 -16.38 -26.86
N SER A 63 30.14 -16.02 -28.13
CA SER A 63 30.50 -14.67 -28.57
C SER A 63 29.26 -13.89 -28.97
N ILE A 64 28.91 -12.85 -28.21
CA ILE A 64 27.69 -12.05 -28.42
C ILE A 64 27.86 -11.11 -29.62
N THR A 65 26.94 -11.20 -30.59
CA THR A 65 26.86 -10.34 -31.78
C THR A 65 26.39 -8.92 -31.43
N MET A 66 26.73 -7.90 -32.25
CA MET A 66 26.42 -6.48 -31.93
C MET A 66 24.92 -6.13 -31.91
N ASP A 67 24.08 -6.83 -32.68
CA ASP A 67 22.62 -6.64 -32.67
C ASP A 67 21.99 -7.25 -31.40
N ASP A 68 22.51 -8.41 -30.96
CA ASP A 68 22.12 -9.05 -29.69
C ASP A 68 22.50 -8.17 -28.47
N LEU A 69 23.56 -7.36 -28.57
CA LEU A 69 24.00 -6.50 -27.48
C LEU A 69 23.01 -5.35 -27.17
N ALA A 70 22.33 -4.81 -28.19
CA ALA A 70 21.33 -3.75 -28.00
C ALA A 70 20.03 -4.29 -27.35
N GLU A 71 19.62 -5.50 -27.70
CA GLU A 71 18.49 -6.19 -27.06
C GLU A 71 18.84 -6.65 -25.64
N TYR A 72 20.06 -7.16 -25.44
CA TYR A 72 20.59 -7.57 -24.13
C TYR A 72 20.68 -6.41 -23.13
N THR A 73 21.16 -5.25 -23.57
CA THR A 73 21.27 -4.06 -22.70
C THR A 73 19.90 -3.48 -22.31
N ARG A 74 18.90 -3.59 -23.19
CA ARG A 74 17.51 -3.21 -22.89
C ARG A 74 16.86 -4.17 -21.88
N THR A 75 17.02 -5.48 -22.06
CA THR A 75 16.47 -6.47 -21.12
C THR A 75 17.11 -6.34 -19.74
N LEU A 76 18.42 -6.07 -19.68
CA LEU A 76 19.10 -5.71 -18.43
C LEU A 76 18.48 -4.45 -17.80
N GLY A 77 18.30 -3.35 -18.55
CA GLY A 77 17.63 -2.14 -18.03
C GLY A 77 16.23 -2.41 -17.46
N GLN A 78 15.46 -3.28 -18.11
CA GLN A 78 14.12 -3.68 -17.66
C GLN A 78 14.14 -4.53 -16.38
N VAL A 79 15.14 -5.41 -16.21
CA VAL A 79 15.38 -6.11 -14.93
C VAL A 79 15.66 -5.09 -13.82
N GLY A 80 16.43 -4.05 -14.13
CA GLY A 80 16.71 -2.94 -13.21
C GLY A 80 15.43 -2.23 -12.75
N ASP A 81 14.57 -1.85 -13.70
CA ASP A 81 13.27 -1.22 -13.39
C ASP A 81 12.34 -2.17 -12.61
N GLY A 82 12.37 -3.47 -12.92
CA GLY A 82 11.64 -4.49 -12.20
C GLY A 82 12.07 -4.63 -10.73
N LEU A 83 13.37 -4.52 -10.44
CA LEU A 83 13.89 -4.52 -9.07
C LEU A 83 13.52 -3.26 -8.29
N LEU A 84 13.53 -2.10 -8.95
CA LEU A 84 13.05 -0.84 -8.37
C LEU A 84 11.57 -0.95 -7.99
N LEU A 85 10.72 -1.44 -8.91
CA LEU A 85 9.30 -1.69 -8.65
C LEU A 85 9.08 -2.79 -7.61
N GLY A 86 9.92 -3.82 -7.57
CA GLY A 86 9.87 -4.90 -6.60
C GLY A 86 10.03 -4.40 -5.17
N GLY A 87 10.97 -3.47 -4.92
CA GLY A 87 11.13 -2.84 -3.61
C GLY A 87 9.87 -2.07 -3.16
N ILE A 88 9.24 -1.35 -4.08
CA ILE A 88 7.98 -0.62 -3.84
C ILE A 88 6.82 -1.59 -3.61
N GLY A 89 6.75 -2.69 -4.37
CA GLY A 89 5.74 -3.74 -4.23
C GLY A 89 5.81 -4.44 -2.88
N ILE A 90 7.02 -4.73 -2.40
CA ILE A 90 7.20 -5.29 -1.05
C ILE A 90 6.70 -4.31 0.01
N ALA A 91 7.09 -3.03 -0.10
CA ALA A 91 6.64 -2.00 0.83
C ALA A 91 5.12 -1.76 0.78
N SER A 92 4.49 -1.88 -0.40
CA SER A 92 3.04 -1.71 -0.57
C SER A 92 2.25 -2.84 0.09
N VAL A 93 2.73 -4.09 0.00
CA VAL A 93 2.13 -5.23 0.70
C VAL A 93 2.24 -5.06 2.22
N VAL A 94 3.40 -4.65 2.73
CA VAL A 94 3.57 -4.39 4.17
C VAL A 94 2.66 -3.25 4.62
N LEU A 95 2.64 -2.14 3.87
CA LEU A 95 1.77 -0.98 4.14
C LEU A 95 0.31 -1.40 4.25
N ALA A 96 -0.16 -2.21 3.30
CA ALA A 96 -1.51 -2.72 3.27
C ALA A 96 -1.91 -3.40 4.58
N PHE A 97 -1.11 -4.34 5.06
CA PHE A 97 -1.35 -5.01 6.34
C PHE A 97 -1.33 -4.02 7.51
N VAL A 98 -0.32 -3.14 7.54
CA VAL A 98 -0.16 -2.16 8.64
C VAL A 98 -1.34 -1.21 8.70
N VAL A 99 -1.74 -0.60 7.57
CA VAL A 99 -2.87 0.33 7.50
C VAL A 99 -4.18 -0.36 7.81
N PHE A 100 -4.37 -1.60 7.35
CA PHE A 100 -5.56 -2.38 7.63
C PHE A 100 -5.74 -2.61 9.13
N PHE A 101 -4.72 -3.17 9.80
CA PHE A 101 -4.79 -3.45 11.23
C PHE A 101 -4.78 -2.17 12.07
N TYR A 102 -4.04 -1.14 11.66
CA TYR A 102 -4.05 0.16 12.31
C TYR A 102 -5.44 0.80 12.28
N SER A 103 -6.08 0.87 11.10
CA SER A 103 -7.41 1.49 10.95
C SER A 103 -8.47 0.76 11.77
N LEU A 104 -8.34 -0.56 11.87
CA LEU A 104 -9.24 -1.44 12.62
C LEU A 104 -9.03 -1.35 14.14
N GLY A 105 -7.79 -1.22 14.61
CA GLY A 105 -7.47 -1.15 16.04
C GLY A 105 -7.56 0.26 16.63
N SER A 106 -7.25 1.29 15.85
CA SER A 106 -6.90 2.62 16.39
C SER A 106 -7.99 3.32 17.22
N LEU A 107 -9.29 3.12 16.95
CA LEU A 107 -10.39 3.67 17.76
C LEU A 107 -10.93 2.68 18.80
N TYR A 108 -10.70 1.39 18.59
CA TYR A 108 -11.05 0.34 19.52
C TYR A 108 -10.08 0.32 20.71
N ASP A 109 -8.78 0.40 20.45
CA ASP A 109 -7.73 0.38 21.46
C ASP A 109 -7.82 1.62 22.36
N ASP A 110 -8.12 2.79 21.79
CA ASP A 110 -8.44 4.03 22.55
C ASP A 110 -9.51 3.76 23.63
N ARG A 111 -10.58 3.03 23.29
CA ARG A 111 -11.68 2.70 24.21
C ARG A 111 -11.29 1.60 25.19
N ARG A 112 -10.63 0.56 24.69
CA ARG A 112 -10.18 -0.59 25.48
C ARG A 112 -9.25 -0.15 26.62
N ASP A 113 -8.34 0.75 26.33
CA ASP A 113 -7.33 1.25 27.29
C ASP A 113 -7.86 2.42 28.13
N ARG A 114 -9.14 2.81 27.95
CA ARG A 114 -9.79 3.97 28.58
C ARG A 114 -9.07 5.30 28.34
N SER A 115 -8.14 5.36 27.38
CA SER A 115 -7.39 6.57 27.03
C SER A 115 -8.31 7.65 26.47
N VAL A 116 -9.48 7.28 25.92
CA VAL A 116 -10.54 8.23 25.51
C VAL A 116 -10.89 9.23 26.61
N LEU A 117 -10.95 8.81 27.88
CA LEU A 117 -11.30 9.71 29.00
C LEU A 117 -10.24 10.78 29.23
N PHE A 118 -8.97 10.42 29.08
CA PHE A 118 -7.85 11.36 29.14
C PHE A 118 -7.87 12.34 27.95
N TRP A 119 -8.15 11.85 26.73
CA TRP A 119 -8.20 12.73 25.56
C TRP A 119 -9.38 13.70 25.60
N LYS A 120 -10.50 13.31 26.23
CA LYS A 120 -11.65 14.20 26.45
C LYS A 120 -11.38 15.30 27.48
N SER A 121 -10.46 15.11 28.43
CA SER A 121 -10.11 16.13 29.42
C SER A 121 -9.11 17.16 28.88
N LEU A 122 -8.41 16.85 27.78
CA LEU A 122 -7.57 17.79 27.05
C LEU A 122 -8.41 18.66 26.10
N PRO A 123 -7.92 19.87 25.72
CA PRO A 123 -8.58 20.74 24.74
C PRO A 123 -8.41 20.22 23.30
N VAL A 124 -8.81 18.98 23.06
CA VAL A 124 -8.71 18.27 21.78
C VAL A 124 -10.09 17.79 21.36
N SER A 125 -10.48 18.08 20.11
CA SER A 125 -11.78 17.63 19.59
C SER A 125 -11.75 16.19 19.07
N ASP A 126 -12.88 15.48 19.19
CA ASP A 126 -13.02 14.13 18.61
C ASP A 126 -12.75 14.10 17.10
N VAL A 127 -13.15 15.17 16.40
CA VAL A 127 -12.91 15.33 14.96
C VAL A 127 -11.41 15.32 14.70
N GLN A 128 -10.63 16.09 15.44
CA GLN A 128 -9.18 16.15 15.26
C GLN A 128 -8.51 14.80 15.55
N THR A 129 -8.98 14.03 16.53
CA THR A 129 -8.38 12.71 16.83
C THR A 129 -8.70 11.67 15.75
N VAL A 130 -9.94 11.63 15.26
CA VAL A 130 -10.29 10.69 14.18
C VAL A 130 -9.59 11.10 12.88
N LEU A 131 -9.58 12.40 12.55
CA LEU A 131 -8.89 12.89 11.36
C LEU A 131 -7.37 12.71 11.43
N SER A 132 -6.74 12.78 12.62
CA SER A 132 -5.31 12.52 12.72
C SER A 132 -4.99 11.06 12.41
N LYS A 133 -5.82 10.13 12.89
CA LYS A 133 -5.68 8.69 12.58
C LYS A 133 -5.96 8.41 11.09
N ALA A 134 -7.01 9.01 10.53
CA ALA A 134 -7.31 8.89 9.11
C ALA A 134 -6.20 9.47 8.22
N ALA A 135 -5.63 10.63 8.57
CA ALA A 135 -4.50 11.24 7.86
C ALA A 135 -3.24 10.36 7.91
N TRP A 136 -3.00 9.66 9.02
CA TRP A 136 -1.94 8.66 9.11
C TRP A 136 -2.17 7.49 8.16
N ALA A 137 -3.35 6.89 8.21
CA ALA A 137 -3.71 5.75 7.38
C ALA A 137 -3.68 6.08 5.87
N LEU A 138 -4.19 7.25 5.48
CA LEU A 138 -4.43 7.62 4.08
C LEU A 138 -3.28 8.37 3.41
N LEU A 139 -2.40 9.04 4.16
CA LEU A 139 -1.40 9.93 3.59
C LEU A 139 0.01 9.67 4.14
N LEU A 140 0.20 9.74 5.45
CA LEU A 140 1.56 9.65 6.02
C LEU A 140 2.15 8.24 5.92
N ALA A 141 1.37 7.20 6.21
CA ALA A 141 1.84 5.83 6.09
C ALA A 141 2.18 5.45 4.64
N PRO A 142 1.35 5.75 3.62
CA PRO A 142 1.73 5.57 2.21
C PRO A 142 3.01 6.30 1.80
N LEU A 143 3.20 7.56 2.24
CA LEU A 143 4.42 8.31 1.92
C LEU A 143 5.68 7.67 2.51
N ILE A 144 5.61 7.20 3.76
CA ILE A 144 6.71 6.48 4.41
C ILE A 144 7.01 5.17 3.67
N ALA A 145 5.96 4.43 3.28
CA ALA A 145 6.09 3.19 2.50
C ALA A 145 6.78 3.41 1.17
N ILE A 146 6.39 4.47 0.44
CA ILE A 146 7.02 4.82 -0.84
C ILE A 146 8.50 5.16 -0.60
N ALA A 147 8.81 5.99 0.40
CA ALA A 147 10.19 6.35 0.70
C ALA A 147 11.06 5.13 1.05
N ILE A 148 10.58 4.24 1.92
CA ILE A 148 11.32 3.02 2.29
C ILE A 148 11.39 2.04 1.11
N GLY A 149 10.29 1.84 0.39
CA GLY A 149 10.23 0.97 -0.78
C GLY A 149 11.18 1.40 -1.89
N VAL A 150 11.34 2.72 -2.10
CA VAL A 150 12.35 3.28 -3.00
C VAL A 150 13.76 2.95 -2.53
N LEU A 151 14.07 3.15 -1.24
CA LEU A 151 15.39 2.83 -0.70
C LEU A 151 15.72 1.34 -0.85
N VAL A 152 14.74 0.47 -0.60
CA VAL A 152 14.87 -0.98 -0.82
C VAL A 152 15.08 -1.28 -2.30
N GLY A 153 14.27 -0.70 -3.19
CA GLY A 153 14.41 -0.87 -4.63
C GLY A 153 15.79 -0.43 -5.14
N LEU A 154 16.29 0.71 -4.68
CA LEU A 154 17.64 1.20 -4.99
C LEU A 154 18.73 0.23 -4.50
N ALA A 155 18.58 -0.32 -3.29
CA ALA A 155 19.51 -1.32 -2.78
C ALA A 155 19.52 -2.59 -3.63
N LEU A 156 18.34 -3.12 -3.99
CA LEU A 156 18.20 -4.28 -4.87
C LEU A 156 18.82 -4.03 -6.25
N TRP A 157 18.58 -2.84 -6.80
CA TRP A 157 19.13 -2.42 -8.08
C TRP A 157 20.66 -2.34 -8.06
N LEU A 158 21.25 -1.73 -7.02
CA LEU A 158 22.71 -1.68 -6.85
C LEU A 158 23.32 -3.07 -6.69
N ILE A 159 22.67 -3.97 -5.93
CA ILE A 159 23.11 -5.35 -5.77
C ILE A 159 23.13 -6.08 -7.10
N ALA A 160 22.12 -5.87 -7.95
CA ALA A 160 22.08 -6.49 -9.27
C ALA A 160 23.21 -5.98 -10.18
N ILE A 161 23.50 -4.67 -10.18
CA ILE A 161 24.62 -4.10 -10.95
C ILE A 161 25.95 -4.71 -10.50
N VAL A 162 26.20 -4.73 -9.19
CA VAL A 162 27.44 -5.28 -8.62
C VAL A 162 27.53 -6.78 -8.89
N GLY A 163 26.46 -7.53 -8.68
CA GLY A 163 26.39 -8.97 -8.97
C GLY A 163 26.69 -9.29 -10.43
N ALA A 164 26.09 -8.56 -11.36
CA ALA A 164 26.35 -8.69 -12.81
C ALA A 164 27.82 -8.35 -13.15
N SER A 165 28.38 -7.30 -12.53
CA SER A 165 29.79 -6.95 -12.74
C SER A 165 30.76 -8.04 -12.26
N ILE A 166 30.47 -8.66 -11.11
CA ILE A 166 31.28 -9.76 -10.57
C ILE A 166 31.12 -11.01 -11.44
N ALA A 167 29.94 -11.24 -12.01
CA ALA A 167 29.67 -12.35 -12.92
C ALA A 167 30.44 -12.24 -14.26
N GLY A 168 30.96 -11.08 -14.62
CA GLY A 168 31.65 -10.84 -15.89
C GLY A 168 30.69 -10.58 -17.05
N VAL A 169 29.44 -10.21 -16.75
CA VAL A 169 28.44 -9.85 -17.76
C VAL A 169 28.93 -8.64 -18.57
N PRO A 170 28.83 -8.66 -19.92
CA PRO A 170 29.11 -7.49 -20.74
C PRO A 170 28.18 -6.33 -20.37
N SER A 171 28.75 -5.14 -20.14
CA SER A 171 28.00 -3.90 -19.83
C SER A 171 27.01 -3.95 -18.65
N PRO A 172 27.45 -4.26 -17.41
CA PRO A 172 26.59 -4.19 -16.21
C PRO A 172 25.99 -2.80 -15.98
N TRP A 173 26.66 -1.77 -16.53
CA TRP A 173 26.23 -0.38 -16.47
C TRP A 173 24.98 -0.09 -17.31
N ALA A 174 24.56 -0.98 -18.21
CA ALA A 174 23.33 -0.85 -18.98
C ALA A 174 22.08 -0.79 -18.08
N LEU A 175 22.11 -1.49 -16.94
CA LEU A 175 21.13 -1.36 -15.85
C LEU A 175 21.05 0.06 -15.30
N ALA A 176 22.18 0.78 -15.29
CA ALA A 176 22.27 2.15 -14.79
C ALA A 176 21.79 3.19 -15.81
N THR A 177 22.12 2.99 -17.10
CA THR A 177 21.87 3.97 -18.16
C THR A 177 20.46 3.89 -18.74
N HIS A 178 19.81 2.72 -18.70
CA HIS A 178 18.47 2.54 -19.23
C HIS A 178 17.36 2.53 -18.18
N SER A 179 17.70 2.42 -16.88
CA SER A 179 16.73 2.61 -15.81
C SER A 179 16.37 4.07 -15.63
N HIS A 180 15.09 4.35 -15.38
CA HIS A 180 14.57 5.71 -15.17
C HIS A 180 14.09 5.92 -13.72
N PRO A 181 14.98 5.86 -12.71
CA PRO A 181 14.59 5.88 -11.29
C PRO A 181 13.86 7.17 -10.90
N PHE A 182 14.27 8.32 -11.46
CA PHE A 182 13.62 9.61 -11.17
C PHE A 182 12.22 9.72 -11.77
N SER A 183 12.01 9.18 -12.97
CA SER A 183 10.69 9.14 -13.61
C SER A 183 9.74 8.23 -12.84
N LEU A 184 10.23 7.08 -12.35
CA LEU A 184 9.46 6.19 -11.49
C LEU A 184 9.09 6.85 -10.16
N LEU A 185 10.03 7.55 -9.52
CA LEU A 185 9.76 8.33 -8.30
C LEU A 185 8.67 9.38 -8.50
N TRP A 186 8.76 10.15 -9.59
CA TRP A 186 7.76 11.15 -9.93
C TRP A 186 6.39 10.53 -10.19
N LEU A 187 6.37 9.40 -10.89
CA LEU A 187 5.14 8.66 -11.17
C LEU A 187 4.47 8.17 -9.87
N LEU A 188 5.24 7.63 -8.93
CA LEU A 188 4.73 7.18 -7.64
C LEU A 188 4.20 8.33 -6.78
N LEU A 189 4.86 9.48 -6.81
CA LEU A 189 4.37 10.64 -6.05
C LEU A 189 3.04 11.15 -6.63
N LYS A 190 2.88 11.08 -7.96
CA LYS A 190 1.64 11.43 -8.67
C LYS A 190 0.46 10.50 -8.32
N THR A 191 0.70 9.26 -7.91
CA THR A 191 -0.37 8.33 -7.52
C THR A 191 -0.86 8.52 -6.09
N VAL A 192 -0.16 9.28 -5.24
CA VAL A 192 -0.55 9.47 -3.82
C VAL A 192 -1.96 10.05 -3.65
N PRO A 193 -2.37 11.12 -4.37
CA PRO A 193 -3.74 11.62 -4.24
C PRO A 193 -4.78 10.60 -4.70
N MET A 194 -4.41 9.80 -5.70
CA MET A 194 -5.26 8.76 -6.26
C MET A 194 -5.43 7.60 -5.28
N SER A 195 -4.35 7.13 -4.66
CA SER A 195 -4.39 6.07 -3.66
C SER A 195 -5.13 6.51 -2.40
N LEU A 196 -5.02 7.77 -2.01
CA LEU A 196 -5.80 8.36 -0.93
C LEU A 196 -7.30 8.25 -1.20
N LEU A 197 -7.76 8.72 -2.36
CA LEU A 197 -9.19 8.66 -2.72
C LEU A 197 -9.67 7.22 -2.88
N TRP A 198 -8.81 6.35 -3.41
CA TRP A 198 -9.14 4.95 -3.62
C TRP A 198 -9.30 4.19 -2.30
N ALA A 199 -8.44 4.45 -1.30
CA ALA A 199 -8.41 3.78 -0.01
C ALA A 199 -9.45 4.28 1.00
N LEU A 200 -10.08 5.45 0.75
CA LEU A 200 -11.11 6.05 1.62
C LEU A 200 -12.25 5.10 2.04
N PRO A 201 -12.88 4.32 1.15
CA PRO A 201 -13.95 3.39 1.54
C PRO A 201 -13.47 2.36 2.56
N THR A 202 -12.29 1.76 2.33
CA THR A 202 -11.72 0.75 3.22
C THR A 202 -11.33 1.34 4.56
N VAL A 203 -10.56 2.43 4.58
CA VAL A 203 -10.17 3.08 5.84
C VAL A 203 -11.41 3.55 6.61
N GLY A 204 -12.39 4.15 5.91
CA GLY A 204 -13.65 4.56 6.51
C GLY A 204 -14.43 3.41 7.12
N TRP A 205 -14.58 2.29 6.40
CA TRP A 205 -15.25 1.08 6.89
C TRP A 205 -14.55 0.49 8.13
N LEU A 206 -13.22 0.33 8.06
CA LEU A 206 -12.44 -0.22 9.17
C LEU A 206 -12.49 0.67 10.41
N MET A 207 -12.38 1.99 10.25
CA MET A 207 -12.51 2.94 11.36
C MET A 207 -13.93 2.99 11.92
N PHE A 208 -14.96 2.87 11.08
CA PHE A 208 -16.34 2.77 11.52
C PHE A 208 -16.56 1.51 12.36
N CYS A 209 -16.12 0.34 11.88
CA CYS A 209 -16.18 -0.91 12.64
C CYS A 209 -15.32 -0.83 13.92
N SER A 210 -14.17 -0.16 13.87
CA SER A 210 -13.32 0.10 15.03
C SER A 210 -14.03 0.91 16.11
N ALA A 211 -14.82 1.92 15.73
CA ALA A 211 -15.63 2.72 16.65
C ALA A 211 -16.90 1.98 17.15
N TRP A 212 -17.47 1.12 16.32
CA TRP A 212 -18.75 0.45 16.59
C TRP A 212 -18.62 -0.87 17.36
N ALA A 213 -17.58 -1.67 17.11
CA ALA A 213 -17.48 -3.00 17.71
C ALA A 213 -17.24 -2.93 19.22
N THR A 214 -17.95 -3.72 20.02
CA THR A 214 -17.72 -3.82 21.47
C THR A 214 -16.62 -4.81 21.83
N SER A 215 -16.42 -5.82 20.98
CA SER A 215 -15.35 -6.81 21.10
C SER A 215 -14.93 -7.27 19.71
N LYS A 216 -13.62 -7.51 19.52
CA LYS A 216 -13.02 -8.09 18.31
C LYS A 216 -13.50 -7.42 17.00
N PRO A 217 -13.10 -6.17 16.71
CA PRO A 217 -13.56 -5.44 15.52
C PRO A 217 -13.30 -6.19 14.19
N PHE A 218 -12.26 -7.03 14.14
CA PHE A 218 -11.94 -7.87 12.99
C PHE A 218 -13.08 -8.80 12.56
N LEU A 219 -13.80 -9.41 13.51
CA LEU A 219 -14.90 -10.32 13.18
C LEU A 219 -16.06 -9.58 12.50
N TRP A 220 -16.35 -8.37 12.95
CA TRP A 220 -17.42 -7.54 12.38
C TRP A 220 -17.02 -6.90 11.05
N ALA A 221 -15.78 -6.44 10.94
CA ALA A 221 -15.31 -5.74 9.75
C ALA A 221 -15.05 -6.68 8.57
N VAL A 222 -14.60 -7.92 8.84
CA VAL A 222 -14.08 -8.84 7.82
C VAL A 222 -14.91 -10.11 7.75
N LEU A 223 -15.00 -10.86 8.86
CA LEU A 223 -15.59 -12.19 8.85
C LEU A 223 -17.07 -12.15 8.49
N PHE A 224 -17.84 -11.24 9.10
CA PHE A 224 -19.27 -11.15 8.86
C PHE A 224 -19.61 -10.75 7.40
N PRO A 225 -19.03 -9.69 6.81
CA PRO A 225 -19.29 -9.34 5.41
C PRO A 225 -18.85 -10.42 4.42
N LEU A 226 -17.69 -11.06 4.65
CA LEU A 226 -17.21 -12.13 3.76
C LEU A 226 -18.08 -13.38 3.85
N LEU A 227 -18.49 -13.79 5.05
CA LEU A 227 -19.40 -14.92 5.22
C LEU A 227 -20.75 -14.65 4.55
N ALA A 228 -21.28 -13.43 4.67
CA ALA A 228 -22.47 -13.01 3.94
C ALA A 228 -22.28 -13.11 2.42
N CYS A 229 -21.15 -12.67 1.87
CA CYS A 229 -20.85 -12.80 0.44
C CYS A 229 -20.78 -14.26 -0.02
N VAL A 230 -20.15 -15.13 0.78
CA VAL A 230 -20.09 -16.57 0.50
C VAL A 230 -21.49 -17.19 0.53
N MET A 231 -22.30 -16.88 1.53
CA MET A 231 -23.69 -17.35 1.62
C MET A 231 -24.53 -16.90 0.42
N LEU A 232 -24.41 -15.64 0.00
CA LEU A 232 -25.09 -15.12 -1.20
C LEU A 232 -24.59 -15.81 -2.48
N SER A 233 -23.30 -16.18 -2.53
CA SER A 233 -22.73 -16.93 -3.65
C SER A 233 -23.31 -18.35 -3.71
N ILE A 234 -23.47 -19.02 -2.57
CA ILE A 234 -24.12 -20.35 -2.50
C ILE A 234 -25.60 -20.25 -2.90
N LEU A 235 -26.31 -19.22 -2.41
CA LEU A 235 -27.72 -19.00 -2.77
C LEU A 235 -27.88 -18.77 -4.28
N SER A 236 -26.95 -18.03 -4.90
CA SER A 236 -26.97 -17.82 -6.34
C SER A 236 -26.67 -19.05 -7.20
N ALA A 237 -26.08 -20.09 -6.60
CA ALA A 237 -25.87 -21.36 -7.28
C ALA A 237 -27.16 -22.21 -7.34
N MET A 238 -28.23 -21.82 -6.62
CA MET A 238 -29.51 -22.49 -6.68
C MET A 238 -30.25 -22.18 -7.99
N PRO A 239 -30.88 -23.18 -8.64
CA PRO A 239 -31.64 -22.97 -9.86
C PRO A 239 -32.76 -21.95 -9.65
N GLY A 240 -32.81 -20.91 -10.49
CA GLY A 240 -33.86 -19.89 -10.46
C GLY A 240 -33.52 -18.60 -9.69
N VAL A 241 -32.34 -18.50 -9.07
CA VAL A 241 -31.88 -17.29 -8.38
C VAL A 241 -30.79 -16.59 -9.19
N SER A 242 -31.09 -15.41 -9.75
CA SER A 242 -30.09 -14.57 -10.41
C SER A 242 -29.70 -13.41 -9.49
N LEU A 243 -28.50 -13.49 -8.90
CA LEU A 243 -27.92 -12.41 -8.10
C LEU A 243 -26.67 -11.86 -8.80
N PRO A 244 -26.40 -10.55 -8.70
CA PRO A 244 -25.19 -9.96 -9.25
C PRO A 244 -23.97 -10.22 -8.35
N ILE A 245 -23.53 -11.48 -8.24
CA ILE A 245 -22.45 -11.91 -7.32
C ILE A 245 -21.15 -11.15 -7.56
N GLY A 246 -20.77 -10.97 -8.83
CA GLY A 246 -19.55 -10.22 -9.18
C GLY A 246 -19.57 -8.80 -8.65
N TRP A 247 -20.73 -8.14 -8.69
CA TRP A 247 -20.89 -6.79 -8.17
C TRP A 247 -20.87 -6.74 -6.63
N ILE A 248 -21.45 -7.75 -5.97
CA ILE A 248 -21.42 -7.88 -4.50
C ILE A 248 -19.99 -8.07 -4.01
N TRP A 249 -19.23 -8.99 -4.61
CA TRP A 249 -17.82 -9.21 -4.27
C TRP A 249 -16.95 -8.00 -4.58
N TYR A 250 -17.25 -7.30 -5.69
CA TYR A 250 -16.58 -6.06 -6.03
C TYR A 250 -16.78 -5.00 -4.96
N ILE A 251 -18.00 -4.81 -4.44
CA ILE A 251 -18.26 -3.81 -3.39
C ILE A 251 -17.69 -4.23 -2.05
N VAL A 252 -18.01 -5.44 -1.58
CA VAL A 252 -17.69 -5.85 -0.20
C VAL A 252 -16.23 -6.25 -0.07
N GLY A 253 -15.75 -7.12 -0.97
CA GLY A 253 -14.37 -7.60 -0.93
C GLY A 253 -13.41 -6.58 -1.50
N TYR A 254 -13.56 -6.24 -2.77
CA TYR A 254 -12.56 -5.45 -3.50
C TYR A 254 -12.54 -3.97 -3.08
N ARG A 255 -13.69 -3.30 -3.14
CA ARG A 255 -13.81 -1.88 -2.76
C ARG A 255 -13.83 -1.67 -1.25
N GLY A 256 -14.53 -2.55 -0.52
CA GLY A 256 -14.68 -2.47 0.92
C GLY A 256 -13.41 -2.82 1.69
N LEU A 257 -12.76 -3.96 1.39
CA LEU A 257 -11.64 -4.46 2.20
C LEU A 257 -10.27 -4.30 1.54
N LEU A 258 -10.19 -4.40 0.21
CA LEU A 258 -8.91 -4.44 -0.51
C LEU A 258 -8.50 -3.10 -1.12
N SER A 259 -9.31 -2.04 -1.03
CA SER A 259 -8.92 -0.74 -1.62
C SER A 259 -7.83 -0.01 -0.84
N ALA A 260 -7.53 -0.41 0.40
CA ALA A 260 -6.34 0.06 1.11
C ALA A 260 -5.02 -0.51 0.53
N LEU A 261 -5.09 -1.56 -0.30
CA LEU A 261 -3.93 -2.10 -1.00
C LEU A 261 -3.51 -1.16 -2.14
N PRO A 262 -2.29 -0.62 -2.15
CA PRO A 262 -1.80 0.15 -3.29
C PRO A 262 -1.76 -0.72 -4.55
N GLY A 263 -2.17 -0.16 -5.70
CA GLY A 263 -2.22 -0.84 -6.99
C GLY A 263 -3.61 -1.35 -7.38
N THR A 264 -4.57 -1.40 -6.43
CA THR A 264 -5.93 -1.91 -6.69
C THR A 264 -6.86 -0.92 -7.38
N TRP A 265 -6.37 0.21 -7.87
CA TRP A 265 -7.20 1.19 -8.59
C TRP A 265 -7.54 0.81 -10.03
N SER A 266 -6.93 -0.27 -10.55
CA SER A 266 -7.29 -0.86 -11.84
C SER A 266 -7.83 -2.28 -11.63
N PRO A 267 -9.16 -2.47 -11.62
CA PRO A 267 -9.78 -3.79 -11.55
C PRO A 267 -9.35 -4.70 -12.71
N ARG A 268 -9.11 -4.12 -13.90
CA ARG A 268 -8.62 -4.85 -15.08
C ARG A 268 -7.18 -5.32 -14.96
N ALA A 269 -6.39 -4.71 -14.08
CA ALA A 269 -5.06 -5.23 -13.71
C ALA A 269 -5.16 -6.53 -12.88
N VAL A 270 -6.25 -6.70 -12.11
CA VAL A 270 -6.50 -7.90 -11.30
C VAL A 270 -7.35 -8.94 -12.04
N SER A 271 -8.20 -8.50 -12.98
CA SER A 271 -9.14 -9.35 -13.73
C SER A 271 -8.69 -9.72 -15.14
N GLY A 272 -7.68 -9.06 -15.70
CA GLY A 272 -7.04 -9.55 -16.91
C GLY A 272 -6.46 -10.91 -16.56
N ASN A 273 -6.72 -11.93 -17.39
CA ASN A 273 -6.02 -13.20 -17.27
C ASN A 273 -4.55 -12.85 -17.04
N LEU A 274 -4.03 -13.17 -15.85
CA LEU A 274 -2.61 -13.31 -15.65
C LEU A 274 -2.25 -14.54 -16.48
N ASP A 275 -2.25 -14.38 -17.81
CA ASP A 275 -1.68 -15.33 -18.71
C ASP A 275 -0.24 -15.43 -18.22
N SER A 276 0.05 -16.50 -17.50
CA SER A 276 1.40 -16.81 -17.01
C SER A 276 2.39 -16.90 -18.18
N SER A 277 1.88 -17.03 -19.41
CA SER A 277 2.59 -16.92 -20.67
C SER A 277 2.90 -15.48 -21.11
N ALA A 278 2.23 -14.44 -20.60
CA ALA A 278 2.44 -13.02 -20.92
C ALA A 278 3.38 -12.29 -19.93
N MET A 279 3.79 -12.95 -18.85
CA MET A 279 4.76 -12.43 -17.87
C MET A 279 6.00 -13.33 -17.82
N GLN A 280 6.61 -13.58 -18.97
CA GLN A 280 7.85 -14.37 -19.03
C GLN A 280 9.07 -13.50 -18.73
N ASN A 281 8.98 -12.19 -19.00
CA ASN A 281 10.09 -11.26 -18.80
C ASN A 281 9.78 -10.23 -17.70
N PRO A 282 10.76 -9.86 -16.86
CA PRO A 282 10.63 -8.78 -15.87
C PRO A 282 10.20 -7.43 -16.47
N SER A 283 10.40 -7.24 -17.77
CA SER A 283 9.98 -6.08 -18.57
C SER A 283 8.48 -5.90 -18.68
N ASP A 284 7.75 -7.00 -18.79
CA ASP A 284 6.31 -6.98 -19.06
C ASP A 284 5.56 -6.51 -17.82
N LEU A 285 6.08 -6.83 -16.63
CA LEU A 285 5.63 -6.32 -15.34
C LEU A 285 5.85 -4.81 -15.19
N VAL A 286 6.99 -4.30 -15.64
CA VAL A 286 7.30 -2.85 -15.61
C VAL A 286 6.38 -2.09 -16.56
N GLN A 287 6.23 -2.57 -17.79
CA GLN A 287 5.39 -1.94 -18.80
C GLN A 287 3.91 -1.97 -18.41
N TRP A 288 3.45 -3.09 -17.82
CA TRP A 288 2.15 -3.21 -17.20
C TRP A 288 1.95 -2.20 -16.07
N ALA A 289 2.91 -2.05 -15.15
CA ALA A 289 2.80 -1.12 -14.03
C ALA A 289 2.72 0.35 -14.52
N LEU A 290 3.52 0.71 -15.53
CA LEU A 290 3.52 2.05 -16.13
C LEU A 290 2.19 2.36 -16.83
N GLN A 291 1.65 1.42 -17.60
CA GLN A 291 0.37 1.57 -18.31
C GLN A 291 -0.82 1.68 -17.35
N HIS A 292 -0.80 0.94 -16.24
CA HIS A 292 -1.85 0.96 -15.21
C HIS A 292 -1.81 2.15 -14.27
N THR A 293 -0.84 3.05 -14.43
CA THR A 293 -0.67 4.25 -13.62
C THR A 293 -1.21 5.52 -14.30
N ASN A 294 -1.96 5.39 -15.40
CA ASN A 294 -2.57 6.56 -16.05
C ASN A 294 -3.68 7.19 -15.19
N SER A 295 -3.30 8.23 -14.44
CA SER A 295 -4.16 8.94 -13.50
C SER A 295 -5.42 9.54 -14.13
N ALA A 296 -5.38 9.93 -15.41
CA ALA A 296 -6.51 10.59 -16.07
C ALA A 296 -7.71 9.65 -16.22
N LEU A 297 -7.47 8.37 -16.55
CA LEU A 297 -8.53 7.38 -16.70
C LEU A 297 -9.19 7.04 -15.36
N VAL A 298 -8.41 7.02 -14.28
CA VAL A 298 -8.92 6.66 -12.95
C VAL A 298 -9.76 7.79 -12.37
N TYR A 299 -9.34 9.05 -12.48
CA TYR A 299 -10.16 10.19 -12.04
C TYR A 299 -11.42 10.39 -12.88
N GLY A 300 -11.40 9.95 -14.15
CA GLY A 300 -12.58 9.97 -15.02
C GLY A 300 -13.64 8.92 -14.69
N ASN A 301 -13.31 7.89 -13.89
CA ASN A 301 -14.28 6.88 -13.49
C ASN A 301 -15.14 7.36 -12.31
N PRO A 302 -16.48 7.24 -12.38
CA PRO A 302 -17.36 7.65 -11.28
C PRO A 302 -17.14 6.80 -10.01
N ASP A 303 -16.62 5.58 -10.16
CA ASP A 303 -16.39 4.64 -9.07
C ASP A 303 -15.44 5.19 -7.99
N ILE A 304 -14.39 5.94 -8.35
CA ILE A 304 -13.46 6.51 -7.35
C ILE A 304 -14.17 7.54 -6.47
N TRP A 305 -15.04 8.35 -7.07
CA TRP A 305 -15.78 9.42 -6.39
C TRP A 305 -16.89 8.88 -5.50
N ILE A 306 -17.62 7.87 -5.98
CA ILE A 306 -18.64 7.17 -5.18
C ILE A 306 -17.98 6.52 -3.96
N GLY A 307 -16.85 5.82 -4.16
CA GLY A 307 -16.09 5.22 -3.08
C GLY A 307 -15.59 6.28 -2.07
N ALA A 308 -15.02 7.37 -2.55
CA ALA A 308 -14.55 8.46 -1.70
C ALA A 308 -15.70 9.06 -0.86
N ALA A 309 -16.87 9.29 -1.47
CA ALA A 309 -18.05 9.80 -0.77
C ALA A 309 -18.50 8.84 0.36
N ILE A 310 -18.58 7.54 0.06
CA ILE A 310 -18.92 6.51 1.07
C ILE A 310 -17.89 6.50 2.20
N GLY A 311 -16.60 6.54 1.88
CA GLY A 311 -15.52 6.58 2.87
C GLY A 311 -15.61 7.79 3.79
N VAL A 312 -15.89 8.98 3.25
CA VAL A 312 -16.08 10.22 4.04
C VAL A 312 -17.28 10.10 4.97
N VAL A 313 -18.40 9.55 4.49
CA VAL A 313 -19.59 9.32 5.33
C VAL A 313 -19.27 8.34 6.47
N LEU A 314 -18.52 7.27 6.21
CA LEU A 314 -18.13 6.31 7.25
C LEU A 314 -17.16 6.92 8.27
N ILE A 315 -16.23 7.78 7.84
CA ILE A 315 -15.37 8.54 8.76
C ILE A 315 -16.23 9.48 9.62
N ALA A 316 -17.19 10.20 9.04
CA ALA A 316 -18.11 11.05 9.79
C ALA A 316 -18.95 10.24 10.80
N ALA A 317 -19.41 9.05 10.40
CA ALA A 317 -20.13 8.13 11.29
C ALA A 317 -19.24 7.63 12.44
N SER A 318 -17.95 7.38 12.20
CA SER A 318 -17.01 6.99 13.27
C SER A 318 -16.78 8.12 14.28
N ILE A 319 -16.69 9.38 13.83
CA ILE A 319 -16.63 10.56 14.71
C ILE A 319 -17.87 10.64 15.60
N TYR A 320 -19.05 10.46 15.01
CA TYR A 320 -20.31 10.50 15.73
C TYR A 320 -20.43 9.38 16.78
N LEU A 321 -20.03 8.15 16.43
CA LEU A 321 -20.04 7.02 17.35
C LEU A 321 -19.07 7.22 18.52
N ARG A 322 -17.88 7.77 18.24
CA ARG A 322 -16.87 8.07 19.28
C ARG A 322 -17.44 9.02 20.33
N ARG A 323 -18.16 10.07 19.90
CA ARG A 323 -18.80 11.04 20.81
C ARG A 323 -19.80 10.38 21.76
N ARG A 324 -20.67 9.51 21.23
CA ARG A 324 -21.78 8.91 22.01
C ARG A 324 -21.36 7.76 22.92
N ARG A 325 -20.40 6.92 22.51
CA ARG A 325 -20.07 5.67 23.22
C ARG A 325 -18.98 5.79 24.27
N SER A 326 -18.32 6.94 24.37
CA SER A 326 -17.35 7.22 25.43
C SER A 326 -17.98 7.52 26.80
N GLU A 327 -19.31 7.59 26.87
CA GLU A 327 -20.08 7.96 28.07
C GLU A 327 -20.82 6.78 28.71
N ALA A 328 -20.75 5.60 28.09
CA ALA A 328 -21.35 4.35 28.57
C ALA A 328 -20.24 3.36 28.99
#